data_AF-H4F9I1-F1
#
_entry.id   AF-H4F9I1-F1
#
_cell.length_a   1.000
_cell.length_b   1.000
_cell.length_c   1.000
_cell.angle_alpha   90.00
_cell.angle_beta   90.00
_cell.angle_gamma   90.00
#
_symmetry.space_group_name_H-M   'P 1'
#
loop_
_entity.id
_entity.type
_entity.pdbx_description
1 polymer ?
#
loop_
_entity_poly.entity_id
_entity_poly.type
_entity_poly.pdbx_seq_one_letter_code
_entity_poly.pdbx_strand_id
1 'polypeptide(L)'
;MTSTDIAILKSIEKQVLWLACWMIHNANHLREKGEVKVGGHQASSASMASILTALYCHVLGPEDRIAVKPHASPVFHAIQYLMGNQTRDKLENFVVSAVRSPIRAAPRISTMSISPPVRSASASA
;
A
#
# COMPACT_ATOMS: atom_id res chain seq x y z
N MET A 1 1.80 -19.99 4.67
CA MET A 1 2.34 -18.70 5.13
C MET A 1 3.32 -18.99 6.26
N THR A 2 4.60 -18.68 6.06
CA THR A 2 5.67 -18.91 7.05
C THR A 2 5.72 -17.78 8.08
N SER A 3 6.48 -17.97 9.17
CA SER A 3 6.74 -16.91 10.15
C SER A 3 7.39 -15.68 9.50
N THR A 4 8.29 -15.90 8.54
CA THR A 4 8.94 -14.85 7.75
C THR A 4 7.93 -14.08 6.89
N ASP A 5 7.00 -14.77 6.22
CA ASP A 5 5.96 -14.12 5.41
C ASP A 5 5.11 -13.18 6.27
N ILE A 6 4.73 -13.62 7.48
CA ILE A 6 3.97 -12.82 8.43
C ILE A 6 4.75 -11.57 8.85
N ALA A 7 6.05 -11.72 9.13
CA ALA A 7 6.90 -10.58 9.51
C ALA A 7 7.02 -9.55 8.38
N ILE A 8 7.16 -10.00 7.13
CA ILE A 8 7.19 -9.14 5.95
C ILE A 8 5.84 -8.41 5.78
N LEU A 9 4.72 -9.14 5.85
CA LEU A 9 3.38 -8.54 5.74
C LEU A 9 3.14 -7.47 6.81
N LYS A 10 3.57 -7.70 8.06
CA LYS A 10 3.48 -6.69 9.12
C LYS A 10 4.34 -5.46 8.86
N SER A 11 5.49 -5.62 8.21
CA SER A 11 6.34 -4.49 7.82
C SER A 11 5.67 -3.65 6.73
N ILE A 12 5.10 -4.30 5.71
CA ILE A 12 4.35 -3.65 4.63
C ILE A 12 3.12 -2.94 5.20
N GLU A 13 2.35 -3.60 6.06
CA GLU A 13 1.16 -3.05 6.70
C GLU A 13 1.47 -1.73 7.44
N LYS A 14 2.58 -1.68 8.18
CA LYS A 14 3.02 -0.45 8.88
C LYS A 14 3.30 0.69 7.91
N GLN A 15 3.96 0.41 6.78
CA GLN A 15 4.25 1.43 5.76
C GLN A 15 2.96 1.90 5.07
N VAL A 16 2.07 0.97 4.71
CA VAL A 16 0.76 1.27 4.13
C VAL A 16 -0.07 2.15 5.07
N LEU A 17 -0.12 1.81 6.36
CA LEU A 17 -0.85 2.58 7.35
C LEU A 17 -0.27 4.00 7.51
N TRP A 18 1.05 4.12 7.57
CA TRP A 18 1.72 5.41 7.67
C TRP A 18 1.39 6.31 6.47
N LEU A 19 1.50 5.78 5.25
CA LEU A 19 1.17 6.50 4.01
C LEU A 19 -0.30 6.91 3.98
N ALA A 20 -1.21 6.00 4.33
CA ALA A 20 -2.65 6.29 4.36
C ALA A 20 -2.98 7.43 5.34
N CYS A 21 -2.41 7.39 6.55
CA CYS A 21 -2.57 8.46 7.54
C CYS A 21 -1.98 9.78 7.07
N TRP A 22 -0.81 9.74 6.43
CA TRP A 22 -0.15 10.91 5.87
C TRP A 22 -0.96 11.55 4.74
N MET A 23 -1.52 10.76 3.81
CA MET A 23 -2.37 11.25 2.72
C MET A 23 -3.59 12.01 3.26
N ILE A 24 -4.25 11.44 4.28
CA ILE A 24 -5.40 12.08 4.95
C ILE A 24 -4.96 13.37 5.66
N HIS A 25 -3.83 13.35 6.35
CA HIS A 25 -3.31 14.52 7.05
C HIS A 25 -2.95 15.64 6.06
N ASN A 26 -2.19 15.31 5.01
CA ASN A 26 -1.81 16.22 3.94
C ASN A 26 -3.03 16.86 3.28
N ALA A 27 -4.04 16.04 2.96
CA ALA A 27 -5.28 16.50 2.33
C ALA A 27 -6.08 17.48 3.21
N ASN A 28 -6.12 17.24 4.52
CA ASN A 28 -6.98 18.00 5.43
C ASN A 28 -6.28 19.21 6.09
N HIS A 29 -4.95 19.20 6.23
CA HIS A 29 -4.21 20.18 7.03
C HIS A 29 -3.14 20.95 6.26
N LEU A 30 -2.55 20.38 5.20
CA LEU A 30 -1.40 21.00 4.52
C LEU A 30 -1.80 21.72 3.21
N ARG A 31 -2.90 21.33 2.58
CA ARG A 31 -3.41 21.97 1.37
C ARG A 31 -4.25 23.20 1.70
N GLU A 32 -4.20 24.23 0.84
CA GLU A 32 -5.14 25.34 0.91
C GLU A 32 -6.58 24.81 0.86
N LYS A 33 -7.42 25.26 1.79
CA LYS A 33 -8.80 24.78 1.92
C LYS A 33 -9.63 25.20 0.70
N GLY A 34 -9.81 24.30 -0.25
CA GLY A 34 -10.93 24.36 -1.19
C GLY A 34 -12.25 23.98 -0.50
N GLU A 35 -13.39 24.23 -1.16
CA GLU A 35 -14.74 23.90 -0.65
C GLU A 35 -14.94 22.40 -0.36
N VAL A 36 -14.11 21.53 -0.94
CA VAL A 36 -14.26 20.08 -0.83
C VAL A 36 -13.44 19.56 0.36
N LYS A 37 -14.14 19.20 1.44
CA LYS A 37 -13.59 18.32 2.48
C LYS A 37 -13.18 17.01 1.83
N VAL A 38 -11.87 16.82 1.69
CA VAL A 38 -11.26 15.70 0.98
C VAL A 38 -11.60 14.35 1.62
N GLY A 39 -12.03 14.37 2.89
CA GLY A 39 -12.72 13.26 3.54
C GLY A 39 -11.79 12.10 3.88
N GLY A 40 -12.21 11.27 4.84
CA GLY A 40 -11.46 10.10 5.26
C GLY A 40 -11.22 10.10 6.76
N HIS A 41 -11.82 9.13 7.45
CA HIS A 41 -11.52 8.87 8.85
C HIS A 41 -10.31 7.95 8.93
N GLN A 42 -9.25 8.39 9.60
CA GLN A 42 -8.05 7.58 9.85
C GLN A 42 -8.42 6.24 10.50
N ALA A 43 -9.42 6.22 11.39
CA ALA A 43 -9.92 5.00 12.03
C ALA A 43 -10.44 3.95 11.03
N SER A 44 -11.19 4.37 10.01
CA SER A 44 -11.72 3.44 8.99
C SER A 44 -10.65 2.95 8.01
N SER A 45 -9.62 3.74 7.76
CA SER A 45 -8.46 3.29 6.99
C SER A 45 -7.59 2.32 7.80
N ALA A 46 -7.39 2.59 9.10
CA ALA A 46 -6.63 1.73 9.99
C ALA A 46 -7.26 0.33 10.13
N SER A 47 -8.58 0.22 10.24
CA SER A 47 -9.25 -1.08 10.36
C SER A 47 -9.15 -1.95 9.11
N MET A 48 -8.90 -1.36 7.94
CA MET A 48 -8.81 -2.07 6.65
C MET A 48 -7.37 -2.39 6.22
N ALA A 49 -6.36 -1.81 6.89
CA ALA A 49 -4.95 -1.92 6.50
C ALA A 49 -4.45 -3.37 6.49
N SER A 50 -4.74 -4.15 7.53
CA SER A 50 -4.28 -5.54 7.66
C SER A 50 -4.89 -6.44 6.58
N ILE A 51 -6.21 -6.32 6.35
CA ILE A 51 -6.93 -7.15 5.37
C ILE A 51 -6.46 -6.81 3.95
N LEU A 52 -6.40 -5.53 3.58
CA LEU A 52 -5.98 -5.14 2.24
C LEU A 52 -4.51 -5.49 1.98
N THR A 53 -3.63 -5.36 2.97
CA THR A 53 -2.22 -5.79 2.84
C THR A 53 -2.12 -7.29 2.58
N ALA A 54 -2.84 -8.12 3.36
CA ALA A 54 -2.86 -9.56 3.14
C ALA A 54 -3.43 -9.94 1.76
N LEU A 55 -4.51 -9.28 1.34
CA LEU A 55 -5.11 -9.53 0.03
C LEU A 55 -4.16 -9.18 -1.11
N TYR A 56 -3.67 -7.95 -1.19
CA TYR A 56 -2.85 -7.48 -2.31
C TYR A 56 -1.44 -8.09 -2.35
N CYS A 57 -0.85 -8.44 -1.21
CA CYS A 57 0.54 -8.91 -1.15
C CYS A 57 0.68 -10.44 -1.03
N HIS A 58 -0.40 -11.17 -0.73
CA HIS A 58 -0.33 -12.62 -0.54
C HIS A 58 -1.42 -13.42 -1.27
N VAL A 59 -2.68 -12.97 -1.22
CA VAL A 59 -3.83 -13.78 -1.64
C VAL A 59 -4.21 -13.56 -3.10
N LEU A 60 -4.28 -12.30 -3.55
CA LEU A 60 -4.83 -11.97 -4.86
C LEU A 60 -3.86 -12.33 -6.00
N GLY A 61 -4.43 -12.84 -7.08
CA GLY A 61 -3.77 -13.07 -8.37
C GLY A 61 -4.01 -11.93 -9.36
N PRO A 62 -3.30 -11.94 -10.51
CA PRO A 62 -3.42 -10.92 -11.57
C PRO A 62 -4.86 -10.74 -12.12
N GLU A 63 -5.62 -11.83 -12.15
CA GLU A 63 -6.98 -11.90 -12.70
C GLU A 63 -8.07 -11.53 -11.68
N ASP A 64 -7.73 -11.47 -10.39
CA ASP A 64 -8.72 -11.17 -9.35
C ASP A 64 -9.18 -9.71 -9.41
N ARG A 65 -10.48 -9.50 -9.14
CA ARG A 65 -11.11 -8.18 -9.13
C ARG A 65 -11.68 -7.89 -7.74
N ILE A 66 -11.32 -6.74 -7.20
CA ILE A 66 -11.72 -6.28 -5.87
C ILE A 66 -12.26 -4.86 -5.99
N ALA A 67 -13.44 -4.64 -5.43
CA ALA A 67 -14.00 -3.32 -5.22
C ALA A 67 -13.66 -2.84 -3.80
N VAL A 68 -12.88 -1.77 -3.70
CA VAL A 68 -12.51 -1.17 -2.41
C VAL A 68 -13.51 -0.08 -2.06
N LYS A 69 -14.06 -0.10 -0.84
CA LYS A 69 -14.96 0.93 -0.37
C LYS A 69 -14.25 2.30 -0.34
N PRO A 70 -14.94 3.43 -0.61
CA PRO A 70 -14.30 4.74 -0.71
C PRO A 70 -13.47 5.14 0.52
N HIS A 71 -13.91 4.80 1.73
CA HIS A 71 -13.17 5.11 2.97
C HIS A 71 -11.87 4.33 3.16
N ALA A 72 -11.64 3.25 2.40
CA ALA A 72 -10.40 2.50 2.38
C ALA A 72 -9.50 2.87 1.19
N SER A 73 -9.90 3.88 0.39
CA SER A 73 -9.10 4.36 -0.73
C SER A 73 -7.68 4.83 -0.35
N PRO A 74 -7.42 5.47 0.81
CA PRO A 74 -6.04 5.83 1.19
C PRO A 74 -5.11 4.61 1.31
N VAL A 75 -5.61 3.53 1.91
CA VAL A 75 -4.88 2.26 2.05
C VAL A 75 -4.59 1.64 0.69
N PHE A 76 -5.60 1.62 -0.20
CA PHE A 76 -5.42 1.13 -1.56
C PHE A 76 -4.35 1.93 -2.32
N HIS A 77 -4.43 3.25 -2.31
CA HIS A 77 -3.45 4.09 -3.03
C HIS A 77 -2.04 3.99 -2.43
N ALA A 78 -1.91 3.80 -1.11
CA ALA A 78 -0.64 3.51 -0.47
C ALA A 78 -0.03 2.18 -0.97
N ILE A 79 -0.83 1.12 -1.07
CA ILE A 79 -0.39 -0.17 -1.64
C ILE A 79 0.05 0.01 -3.10
N GLN A 80 -0.73 0.71 -3.91
CA GLN A 80 -0.39 0.98 -5.31
C GLN A 80 0.91 1.77 -5.47
N TYR A 81 1.18 2.70 -4.55
CA TYR A 81 2.44 3.45 -4.52
C TYR A 81 3.62 2.54 -4.21
N LEU A 82 3.52 1.70 -3.17
CA LEU A 82 4.57 0.73 -2.83
C LEU A 82 4.82 -0.28 -3.96
N MET A 83 3.80 -0.59 -4.76
CA MET A 83 3.90 -1.46 -5.94
C MET A 83 4.41 -0.75 -7.20
N GLY A 84 4.66 0.56 -7.16
CA GLY A 84 5.11 1.34 -8.32
C GLY A 84 4.03 1.67 -9.36
N ASN A 85 2.75 1.41 -9.03
CA ASN A 85 1.60 1.71 -9.91
C ASN A 85 1.04 3.12 -9.70
N GLN A 86 1.56 3.86 -8.72
CA GLN A 86 1.11 5.20 -8.38
C GLN A 86 2.31 6.11 -8.10
N THR A 87 2.21 7.37 -8.51
CA THR A 87 3.26 8.38 -8.29
C THR A 87 3.05 9.13 -6.98
N ARG A 88 4.14 9.71 -6.47
CA ARG A 88 4.11 10.59 -5.28
C ARG A 88 3.16 11.78 -5.46
N ASP A 89 3.18 12.42 -6.62
CA ASP A 89 2.31 13.57 -6.93
C ASP A 89 0.82 13.24 -6.77
N LYS A 90 0.41 12.00 -7.11
CA LYS A 90 -0.97 11.56 -6.91
C LYS A 90 -1.31 11.26 -5.45
N LEU A 91 -0.32 10.93 -4.62
CA LEU A 91 -0.50 10.79 -3.17
C LEU A 91 -0.65 12.17 -2.52
N GLU A 92 0.16 13.14 -2.93
CA GLU A 92 0.08 14.53 -2.47
C GLU A 92 -1.27 15.17 -2.83
N ASN A 93 -1.74 14.92 -4.06
CA ASN A 93 -3.02 15.45 -4.55
C ASN A 93 -4.23 14.54 -4.27
N PHE A 94 -4.09 13.55 -3.38
CA PHE A 94 -5.11 12.56 -3.12
C PHE A 94 -6.49 13.15 -2.76
N VAL A 95 -7.55 12.52 -3.26
CA VAL A 95 -8.95 12.79 -2.91
C VAL A 95 -9.67 11.45 -2.71
N VAL A 96 -10.48 11.35 -1.65
CA VAL A 96 -11.29 10.14 -1.41
C VAL A 96 -12.21 9.91 -2.59
N SER A 97 -12.06 8.74 -3.19
CA SER A 97 -12.82 8.34 -4.36
C SER A 97 -13.15 6.85 -4.29
N ALA A 98 -14.23 6.47 -4.96
CA ALA A 98 -14.53 5.07 -5.16
C ALA A 98 -13.47 4.45 -6.07
N VAL A 99 -12.85 3.37 -5.62
CA VAL A 99 -11.85 2.64 -6.40
C VAL A 99 -12.52 1.44 -7.05
N ARG A 100 -12.71 1.51 -8.36
CA ARG A 100 -12.98 0.33 -9.20
C ARG A 100 -11.67 -0.07 -9.85
N SER A 101 -11.03 -1.11 -9.32
CA SER A 101 -9.73 -1.54 -9.80
C SER A 101 -9.86 -2.68 -10.81
N PRO A 102 -9.37 -2.54 -12.06
CA PRO A 102 -8.92 -3.65 -12.87
C PRO A 102 -7.41 -3.92 -12.64
N ILE A 103 -6.83 -3.48 -11.52
CA ILE A 103 -5.37 -3.45 -11.37
C ILE A 103 -4.84 -4.75 -10.77
N ARG A 104 -3.87 -5.31 -11.50
CA ARG A 104 -3.10 -6.52 -11.24
C ARG A 104 -2.57 -6.56 -9.80
N ALA A 105 -2.87 -7.64 -9.07
CA ALA A 105 -2.26 -7.90 -7.77
C ALA A 105 -0.74 -8.06 -7.87
N ALA A 106 -0.02 -7.85 -6.76
CA ALA A 106 1.43 -8.02 -6.72
C ALA A 106 1.79 -9.48 -6.99
N PRO A 107 3.00 -9.78 -7.50
CA PRO A 107 3.53 -11.12 -7.42
C PRO A 107 3.50 -11.57 -5.95
N ARG A 108 3.04 -12.79 -5.67
CA ARG A 108 2.96 -13.29 -4.28
C ARG A 108 4.32 -13.19 -3.63
N ILE A 109 4.38 -12.92 -2.32
CA ILE A 109 5.64 -12.95 -1.55
C ILE A 109 6.45 -14.24 -1.81
N SER A 110 5.76 -15.37 -2.00
CA SER A 110 6.39 -16.66 -2.36
C SER A 110 7.10 -16.69 -3.72
N THR A 111 6.79 -15.76 -4.62
CA THR A 111 7.42 -15.60 -5.94
C THR A 111 8.48 -14.50 -5.97
N MET A 112 8.61 -13.71 -4.91
CA MET A 112 9.69 -12.73 -4.78
C MET A 112 10.96 -13.47 -4.34
N SER A 113 11.81 -13.86 -5.29
CA SER A 113 13.15 -14.38 -5.00
C SER A 113 13.98 -13.29 -4.32
N ILE A 114 14.11 -13.36 -2.99
CA ILE A 114 15.10 -12.58 -2.26
C ILE A 114 16.44 -13.28 -2.51
N SER A 115 17.16 -12.84 -3.54
CA SER A 115 18.54 -13.26 -3.74
C SER A 115 19.37 -12.77 -2.53
N PRO A 116 20.12 -13.63 -1.83
CA PRO A 116 20.98 -13.20 -0.74
C PRO A 116 22.07 -12.25 -1.28
N PRO A 117 22.54 -11.28 -0.48
CA PRO A 117 23.61 -10.39 -0.90
C PRO A 117 24.86 -11.23 -1.18
N VAL A 118 25.36 -11.15 -2.41
CA VAL A 118 26.63 -11.76 -2.81
C VAL A 118 27.72 -11.18 -1.90
N ARG A 119 28.22 -11.99 -0.96
CA ARG A 119 29.47 -11.68 -0.24
C ARG A 119 30.59 -11.71 -1.27
N SER A 120 31.04 -10.55 -1.73
CA SER A 120 32.32 -10.42 -2.42
C SER A 120 33.43 -10.70 -1.41
N ALA A 121 33.83 -11.97 -1.30
CA ALA A 121 35.09 -12.33 -0.67
C ALA A 121 36.22 -12.02 -1.65
N SER A 122 36.77 -10.80 -1.56
CA SER A 122 38.11 -10.54 -2.06
C SER A 122 39.10 -10.89 -0.94
N ALA A 123 39.62 -12.12 -1.00
CA ALA A 123 40.79 -12.53 -0.26
C ALA A 123 41.80 -13.13 -1.25
N SER A 124 43.07 -12.74 -1.07
CA SER A 124 44.29 -13.23 -1.75
C SER A 124 44.54 -12.60 -3.13
N ALA A 125 45.72 -12.06 -3.44
CA ALA A 125 47.06 -12.15 -2.85
C ALA A 125 47.85 -10.85 -3.09
#